data_AF-A0AA39WS73-F1
#
_entry.id   AF-A0AA39WS73-F1
#
_cell.length_a   1.000
_cell.length_b   1.000
_cell.length_c   1.000
_cell.angle_alpha   90.00
_cell.angle_beta   90.00
_cell.angle_gamma   90.00
#
_symmetry.space_group_name_H-M   'P 1'
#
loop_
_entity.id
_entity.type
_entity.pdbx_description
1 polymer ?
#
loop_
_entity_poly.entity_id
_entity_poly.type
_entity_poly.pdbx_seq_one_letter_code
_entity_poly.pdbx_strand_id
1 'polypeptide(L)'
;MTYRCPRCGARVASKEELASHRRTENPDHVCRHCGSRFENRDEVMKHQAAAHPGFTSRWSCSALTSYGQAFGWDSTVGPEEVDLCLFCGQGFSRSSLPGDLPSVSESNWEKRIRHLEDVHHFRECNATRRFSRQAEFRLHIKHTHSGVLGYWTDALETACKAGVAFDSEVVEVVWPMCEQVG
;
A
#
# COMPACT_ATOMS: atom_id res chain seq x y z
N MET A 1 21.44 33.36 -19.87
CA MET A 1 21.42 32.05 -19.17
C MET A 1 19.96 31.68 -18.92
N THR A 2 19.56 30.43 -19.12
CA THR A 2 18.18 29.95 -18.84
C THR A 2 18.22 28.95 -17.70
N TYR A 3 17.27 29.03 -16.77
CA TYR A 3 17.18 28.12 -15.64
C TYR A 3 16.25 26.95 -16.00
N ARG A 4 16.72 25.72 -15.80
CA ARG A 4 15.95 24.50 -16.10
C ARG A 4 15.30 23.99 -14.82
N CYS A 5 14.00 23.72 -14.86
CA CYS A 5 13.32 23.05 -13.76
C CYS A 5 13.73 21.57 -13.70
N PRO A 6 14.23 21.07 -12.57
CA PRO A 6 14.66 19.67 -12.45
C PRO A 6 13.49 18.68 -12.41
N ARG A 7 12.25 19.17 -12.20
CA ARG A 7 11.05 18.32 -12.11
C ARG A 7 10.35 18.13 -13.45
N CYS A 8 10.24 19.18 -14.26
CA CYS A 8 9.50 19.15 -15.53
C CYS A 8 10.36 19.46 -16.76
N GLY A 9 11.64 19.83 -16.57
CA GLY A 9 12.54 20.18 -17.66
C GLY A 9 12.28 21.53 -18.32
N ALA A 10 11.26 22.30 -17.92
CA ALA A 10 10.95 23.62 -18.48
C ALA A 10 12.10 24.60 -18.29
N ARG A 11 12.36 25.42 -19.30
CA ARG A 11 13.38 26.48 -19.28
C ARG A 11 12.69 27.82 -19.04
N VAL A 12 13.12 28.53 -18.00
CA VAL A 12 12.65 29.87 -17.65
C VAL A 12 13.80 30.87 -17.70
N ALA A 13 13.48 32.15 -17.86
CA ALA A 13 14.47 33.18 -18.13
C ALA A 13 15.21 33.61 -16.85
N SER A 14 14.56 33.51 -15.68
CA SER A 14 15.14 33.91 -14.39
C SER A 14 14.96 32.88 -13.27
N LYS A 15 15.73 33.07 -12.19
CA LYS A 15 15.67 32.23 -10.99
C LYS A 15 14.38 32.50 -10.21
N GLU A 16 13.91 33.74 -10.21
CA GLU A 16 12.65 34.19 -9.58
C GLU A 16 11.44 33.55 -10.28
N GLU A 17 11.46 33.52 -11.62
CA GLU A 17 10.46 32.80 -12.42
C GLU A 17 10.48 31.30 -12.13
N LEU A 18 11.66 30.69 -11.97
CA LEU A 18 11.76 29.28 -11.58
C LEU A 18 11.16 29.02 -10.18
N ALA A 19 11.37 29.93 -9.23
CA ALA A 19 10.83 29.82 -7.89
C ALA A 19 9.31 29.98 -7.86
N SER A 20 8.76 30.87 -8.68
CA SER A 20 7.31 31.05 -8.86
C SER A 20 6.70 29.85 -9.59
N HIS A 21 7.32 29.41 -10.68
CA HIS A 21 6.96 28.21 -11.42
C HIS A 21 6.88 26.98 -10.51
N ARG A 22 7.88 26.76 -9.65
CA ARG A 22 7.87 25.63 -8.70
C ARG A 22 6.78 25.73 -7.63
N ARG A 23 6.26 26.93 -7.35
CA ARG A 23 5.14 27.14 -6.43
C ARG A 23 3.79 26.90 -7.08
N THR A 24 3.67 27.19 -8.38
CA THR A 24 2.43 26.97 -9.17
C THR A 24 2.36 25.58 -9.80
N GLU A 25 3.49 24.91 -9.97
CA GLU A 25 3.60 23.50 -10.34
C GLU A 25 2.93 22.63 -9.28
N ASN A 26 1.78 22.04 -9.61
CA ASN A 26 1.19 21.00 -8.78
C ASN A 26 1.99 19.70 -8.98
N PRO A 27 2.70 19.18 -7.97
CA PRO A 27 3.45 17.94 -8.09
C PRO A 27 2.56 16.73 -8.40
N ASP A 28 1.25 16.83 -8.18
CA ASP A 28 0.28 15.77 -8.44
C ASP A 28 -0.05 15.59 -9.93
N HIS A 29 0.37 16.53 -10.77
CA HIS A 29 0.10 16.56 -12.21
C HIS A 29 1.31 16.10 -13.04
N VAL A 30 2.36 15.61 -12.38
CA VAL A 30 3.61 15.21 -13.03
C VAL A 30 3.95 13.77 -12.68
N CYS A 31 4.20 12.95 -13.69
CA CYS A 31 4.71 11.60 -13.47
C CYS A 31 6.13 11.67 -12.91
N ARG A 32 6.34 11.17 -11.70
CA ARG A 32 7.66 11.19 -11.03
C ARG A 32 8.69 10.24 -11.65
N HIS A 33 8.28 9.33 -12.52
CA HIS A 33 9.19 8.37 -13.16
C HIS A 33 9.81 8.91 -14.46
N CYS A 34 9.05 9.67 -15.25
CA CYS A 34 9.49 10.18 -16.55
C CYS A 34 9.43 11.72 -16.65
N GLY A 35 8.83 12.40 -15.68
CA GLY A 35 8.65 13.85 -15.67
C GLY A 35 7.53 14.36 -16.57
N SER A 36 6.73 13.48 -17.18
CA SER A 36 5.62 13.86 -18.06
C SER A 36 4.53 14.60 -17.29
N ARG A 37 4.00 15.68 -17.87
CA ARG A 37 2.95 16.52 -17.29
C ARG A 37 1.58 16.16 -17.83
N PHE A 38 0.57 16.23 -16.97
CA PHE A 38 -0.81 15.94 -17.27
C PHE A 38 -1.72 17.02 -16.68
N GLU A 39 -2.94 17.13 -17.19
CA GLU A 39 -3.87 18.19 -16.77
C GLU A 39 -4.48 17.93 -15.39
N ASN A 40 -4.56 16.67 -14.98
CA ASN A 40 -5.13 16.24 -13.72
C ASN A 40 -4.45 14.95 -13.22
N ARG A 41 -4.72 14.62 -11.94
CA ARG A 41 -4.15 13.44 -11.28
C ARG A 41 -4.60 12.11 -11.91
N ASP A 42 -5.82 12.02 -12.44
CA ASP A 42 -6.33 10.79 -13.06
C ASP A 42 -5.57 10.44 -14.34
N GLU A 43 -5.21 11.43 -15.14
CA GLU A 43 -4.38 11.26 -16.33
C GLU A 43 -2.94 10.86 -15.97
N VAL A 44 -2.38 11.39 -14.87
CA VAL A 44 -1.10 10.89 -14.33
C VAL A 44 -1.20 9.41 -13.95
N MET A 45 -2.28 9.01 -13.28
CA MET A 45 -2.50 7.63 -12.84
C MET A 45 -2.66 6.67 -14.03
N LYS A 46 -3.45 7.06 -15.05
CA LYS A 46 -3.59 6.29 -16.30
C LYS A 46 -2.26 6.15 -17.03
N HIS A 47 -1.52 7.25 -17.14
CA HIS A 47 -0.19 7.23 -17.75
C HIS A 47 0.76 6.32 -16.98
N GLN A 48 0.82 6.41 -15.65
CA GLN A 48 1.66 5.52 -14.84
C GLN A 48 1.25 4.05 -15.03
N ALA A 49 -0.05 3.76 -15.11
CA ALA A 49 -0.54 2.40 -15.34
C ALA A 49 -0.14 1.85 -16.71
N ALA A 50 -0.16 2.68 -17.75
CA ALA A 50 0.14 2.27 -19.13
C ALA A 50 1.64 2.29 -19.47
N ALA A 51 2.35 3.35 -19.09
CA ALA A 51 3.75 3.59 -19.44
C ALA A 51 4.75 3.08 -18.39
N HIS A 52 4.29 2.85 -17.14
CA HIS A 52 5.12 2.37 -16.04
C HIS A 52 4.49 1.15 -15.31
N PRO A 53 4.21 0.04 -16.03
CA PRO A 53 3.48 -1.12 -15.51
C PRO A 53 4.15 -1.86 -14.33
N GLY A 54 5.42 -1.56 -14.03
CA GLY A 54 6.15 -2.08 -12.87
C GLY A 54 6.13 -1.19 -11.62
N PHE A 55 5.75 0.09 -11.76
CA PHE A 55 5.71 1.06 -10.67
C PHE A 55 4.29 1.29 -10.12
N THR A 56 3.28 0.75 -10.82
CA THR A 56 1.86 0.78 -10.43
C THR A 56 1.39 -0.49 -9.75
N SER A 57 2.31 -1.36 -9.32
CA SER A 57 1.98 -2.55 -8.54
C SER A 57 1.08 -2.14 -7.37
N ARG A 58 -0.19 -2.48 -7.49
CA ARG A 58 -1.24 -1.93 -6.65
C ARG A 58 -1.51 -2.85 -5.47
N TRP A 59 -1.11 -4.11 -5.56
CA TRP A 59 -1.31 -5.10 -4.50
C TRP A 59 -0.03 -5.79 -4.10
N SER A 60 0.17 -5.91 -2.78
CA SER A 60 1.27 -6.64 -2.17
C SER A 60 0.86 -7.07 -0.76
N CYS A 61 1.23 -8.27 -0.33
CA CYS A 61 1.04 -8.68 1.07
C CYS A 61 1.85 -7.80 2.04
N SER A 62 2.90 -7.12 1.56
CA SER A 62 3.67 -6.15 2.36
C SER A 62 2.88 -4.91 2.78
N ALA A 63 1.71 -4.65 2.18
CA ALA A 63 0.83 -3.56 2.59
C ALA A 63 0.19 -3.80 3.97
N LEU A 64 0.13 -5.07 4.41
CA LEU A 64 -0.29 -5.44 5.77
C LEU A 64 0.93 -5.39 6.70
N THR A 65 1.21 -4.20 7.23
CA THR A 65 2.37 -3.95 8.10
C THR A 65 2.21 -4.56 9.50
N SER A 66 0.96 -4.79 9.92
CA SER A 66 0.61 -5.42 11.18
C SER A 66 -0.38 -6.57 10.99
N TYR A 67 -0.38 -7.55 11.89
CA TYR A 67 -1.37 -8.64 11.89
C TYR A 67 -2.81 -8.11 12.05
N GLY A 68 -3.00 -6.92 12.64
CA GLY A 68 -4.33 -6.33 12.85
C GLY A 68 -5.06 -6.00 11.55
N GLN A 69 -4.30 -5.63 10.52
CA GLN A 69 -4.86 -5.30 9.21
C GLN A 69 -5.33 -6.53 8.42
N ALA A 70 -4.98 -7.74 8.87
CA ALA A 70 -5.50 -8.99 8.32
C ALA A 70 -6.85 -9.39 8.94
N PHE A 71 -7.37 -8.60 9.88
CA PHE A 71 -8.69 -8.76 10.46
C PHE A 71 -9.55 -7.54 10.16
N GLY A 72 -10.84 -7.77 9.95
CA GLY A 72 -11.82 -6.73 9.74
C GLY A 72 -13.10 -7.03 10.50
N TRP A 73 -14.05 -6.10 10.40
CA TRP A 73 -15.39 -6.28 10.95
C TRP A 73 -16.41 -5.78 9.94
N ASP A 74 -17.53 -6.48 9.85
CA ASP A 74 -18.67 -6.04 9.05
C ASP A 74 -19.97 -6.36 9.80
N SER A 75 -20.82 -5.34 9.98
CA SER A 75 -22.10 -5.41 10.70
C SER A 75 -23.11 -6.36 10.04
N THR A 76 -22.95 -6.66 8.75
CA THR A 76 -23.81 -7.56 7.98
C THR A 76 -23.44 -9.03 8.15
N VAL A 77 -22.25 -9.33 8.68
CA VAL A 77 -21.70 -10.69 8.68
C VAL A 77 -21.53 -11.30 10.06
N GLY A 78 -21.56 -10.52 11.15
CA GLY A 78 -21.42 -11.08 12.50
C GLY A 78 -21.82 -10.14 13.64
N PRO A 79 -21.88 -10.68 14.87
CA PRO A 79 -22.12 -9.87 16.07
C PRO A 79 -21.01 -8.84 16.28
N GLU A 80 -21.32 -7.69 16.89
CA GLU A 80 -20.40 -6.55 17.08
C GLU A 80 -19.12 -6.86 17.89
N GLU A 81 -18.98 -8.07 18.42
CA GLU A 81 -17.91 -8.50 19.32
C GLU A 81 -16.88 -9.44 18.69
N VAL A 82 -16.95 -9.71 17.38
CA VAL A 82 -15.97 -10.56 16.67
C VAL A 82 -15.22 -9.81 15.58
N ASP A 83 -13.93 -10.09 15.46
CA ASP A 83 -13.12 -9.74 14.31
C ASP A 83 -12.98 -10.94 13.38
N LEU A 84 -13.15 -10.70 12.09
CA LEU A 84 -13.16 -11.73 11.05
C LEU A 84 -11.83 -11.71 10.29
N CYS A 85 -11.23 -12.88 10.10
CA CYS A 85 -10.03 -13.04 9.29
C CYS A 85 -10.33 -12.71 7.83
N LEU A 86 -9.58 -11.80 7.21
CA LEU A 86 -9.81 -11.38 5.83
C LEU A 86 -9.35 -12.41 4.78
N PHE A 87 -8.63 -13.46 5.19
CA PHE A 87 -8.27 -14.57 4.30
C PHE A 87 -9.37 -15.62 4.19
N CYS A 88 -10.11 -15.91 5.26
CA CYS A 88 -11.08 -17.02 5.28
C CYS A 88 -12.45 -16.70 5.90
N GLY A 89 -12.61 -15.57 6.56
CA GLY A 89 -13.83 -15.17 7.26
C GLY A 89 -13.99 -15.75 8.67
N GLN A 90 -12.99 -16.49 9.19
CA GLN A 90 -13.08 -17.07 10.53
C GLN A 90 -13.15 -15.96 11.60
N GLY A 91 -14.12 -16.08 12.51
CA GLY A 91 -14.35 -15.10 13.57
C GLY A 91 -13.55 -15.35 14.85
N PHE A 92 -13.09 -14.26 15.46
CA PHE A 92 -12.31 -14.23 16.69
C PHE A 92 -12.88 -13.18 17.63
N SER A 93 -13.18 -13.54 18.88
CA SER A 93 -13.74 -12.60 19.86
C SER A 93 -12.77 -11.45 20.20
N ARG A 94 -13.30 -10.22 20.34
CA ARG A 94 -12.55 -8.99 20.69
C ARG A 94 -12.11 -8.92 22.14
N SER A 95 -12.83 -9.60 23.02
CA SER A 95 -12.57 -9.61 24.46
C SER A 95 -13.06 -10.92 25.05
N SER A 96 -12.21 -11.57 25.86
CA SER A 96 -12.66 -12.62 26.77
C SER A 96 -13.74 -12.04 27.68
N LEU A 97 -14.91 -12.66 27.69
CA LEU A 97 -16.05 -12.29 28.53
C LEU A 97 -15.62 -12.05 29.99
N PRO A 98 -16.19 -11.08 30.71
CA PRO A 98 -15.95 -10.93 32.13
C PRO A 98 -16.70 -12.04 32.87
N GLY A 99 -16.02 -13.12 33.27
CA GLY A 99 -16.67 -14.21 34.02
C GLY A 99 -15.84 -15.42 34.39
N ASP A 100 -14.74 -15.73 33.71
CA ASP A 100 -13.97 -16.95 33.98
C ASP A 100 -12.61 -16.67 34.64
N LEU A 101 -12.32 -17.44 35.70
CA LEU A 101 -11.07 -17.47 36.47
C LEU A 101 -9.82 -17.64 35.57
N PRO A 102 -8.63 -17.17 35.98
CA PRO A 102 -7.42 -17.24 35.17
C PRO A 102 -6.82 -18.65 35.22
N SER A 103 -7.41 -19.56 34.46
CA SER A 103 -6.72 -20.77 34.00
C SER A 103 -6.02 -20.39 32.69
N VAL A 104 -4.68 -20.35 32.73
CA VAL A 104 -3.74 -20.16 31.61
C VAL A 104 -4.39 -20.42 30.25
N SER A 105 -4.58 -19.39 29.42
CA SER A 105 -4.99 -19.62 28.03
C SER A 105 -4.79 -18.35 27.20
N GLU A 106 -3.61 -18.22 26.59
CA GLU A 106 -3.34 -17.58 25.29
C GLU A 106 -4.20 -16.34 24.98
N SER A 107 -3.59 -15.15 25.03
CA SER A 107 -4.22 -13.90 24.59
C SER A 107 -5.00 -14.14 23.30
N ASN A 108 -6.24 -13.67 23.17
CA ASN A 108 -7.04 -13.84 21.93
C ASN A 108 -6.25 -13.42 20.68
N TRP A 109 -5.31 -12.49 20.86
CA TRP A 109 -4.36 -12.05 19.86
C TRP A 109 -3.35 -13.13 19.42
N GLU A 110 -2.87 -13.95 20.33
CA GLU A 110 -1.97 -15.07 20.06
C GLU A 110 -2.65 -16.15 19.21
N LYS A 111 -3.92 -16.45 19.49
CA LYS A 111 -4.73 -17.36 18.65
C LYS A 111 -4.92 -16.82 17.24
N ARG A 112 -5.13 -15.50 17.11
CA ARG A 112 -5.24 -14.80 15.82
C ARG A 112 -3.93 -14.85 15.03
N ILE A 113 -2.80 -14.59 15.69
CA ILE A 113 -1.46 -14.67 15.08
C ILE A 113 -1.20 -16.11 14.61
N ARG A 114 -1.36 -17.09 15.50
CA ARG A 114 -1.13 -18.51 15.19
C ARG A 114 -2.00 -18.98 14.03
N HIS A 115 -3.26 -18.55 13.96
CA HIS A 115 -4.12 -18.84 12.82
C HIS A 115 -3.56 -18.28 11.50
N LEU A 116 -3.10 -17.02 11.48
CA LEU A 116 -2.52 -16.42 10.28
C LEU A 116 -1.22 -17.11 9.85
N GLU A 117 -0.37 -17.51 10.79
CA GLU A 117 0.89 -18.19 10.51
C GLU A 117 0.66 -19.63 10.07
N ASP A 118 -0.08 -20.42 10.84
CA ASP A 118 -0.25 -21.87 10.60
C ASP A 118 -1.19 -22.17 9.42
N VAL A 119 -2.28 -21.41 9.25
CA VAL A 119 -3.31 -21.69 8.23
C VAL A 119 -3.05 -20.92 6.95
N HIS A 120 -2.59 -19.68 7.08
CA HIS A 120 -2.42 -18.76 5.98
C HIS A 120 -0.96 -18.51 5.60
N HIS A 121 0.02 -19.09 6.30
CA HIS A 121 1.46 -18.86 6.03
C HIS A 121 1.78 -17.36 5.93
N PHE A 122 1.13 -16.57 6.78
CA PHE A 122 1.26 -15.12 6.75
C PHE A 122 2.70 -14.72 7.07
N ARG A 123 3.25 -13.79 6.29
CA ARG A 123 4.68 -13.37 6.29
C ARG A 123 5.71 -14.37 5.79
N GLU A 124 5.29 -15.58 5.39
CA GLU A 124 6.19 -16.56 4.76
C GLU A 124 6.24 -16.40 3.22
N CYS A 125 5.29 -15.66 2.65
CA CYS A 125 5.31 -15.34 1.23
C CYS A 125 6.43 -14.34 0.87
N ASN A 126 6.84 -14.31 -0.40
CA ASN A 126 7.77 -13.29 -0.88
C ASN A 126 7.12 -11.89 -0.81
N ALA A 127 7.38 -11.15 0.25
CA ALA A 127 6.81 -9.83 0.50
C ALA A 127 7.24 -8.75 -0.51
N THR A 128 8.30 -9.00 -1.29
CA THR A 128 8.68 -8.10 -2.39
C THR A 128 7.85 -8.33 -3.65
N ARG A 129 7.07 -9.42 -3.70
CA ARG A 129 6.21 -9.75 -4.82
C ARG A 129 5.10 -8.72 -4.94
N ARG A 130 5.02 -8.15 -6.14
CA ARG A 130 4.17 -7.02 -6.47
C ARG A 130 3.25 -7.43 -7.61
N PHE A 131 1.96 -7.21 -7.44
CA PHE A 131 0.94 -7.58 -8.42
C PHE A 131 0.39 -6.33 -9.10
N SER A 132 0.47 -6.29 -10.43
CA SER A 132 -0.09 -5.22 -11.25
C SER A 132 -1.55 -5.47 -11.62
N ARG A 133 -2.01 -6.72 -11.55
CA ARG A 133 -3.40 -7.13 -11.83
C ARG A 133 -4.05 -7.75 -10.60
N GLN A 134 -5.30 -7.36 -10.38
CA GLN A 134 -6.15 -7.83 -9.29
C GLN A 134 -6.35 -9.36 -9.32
N ALA A 135 -6.58 -9.93 -10.52
CA ALA A 135 -6.77 -11.37 -10.68
C ALA A 135 -5.53 -12.19 -10.25
N GLU A 136 -4.33 -11.72 -10.59
CA GLU A 136 -3.07 -12.36 -10.20
C GLU A 136 -2.87 -12.33 -8.69
N PHE A 137 -3.22 -11.21 -8.05
CA PHE A 137 -3.18 -11.10 -6.60
C PHE A 137 -4.15 -12.08 -5.93
N ARG A 138 -5.39 -12.18 -6.42
CA ARG A 138 -6.38 -13.13 -5.89
C ARG A 138 -5.93 -14.58 -6.02
N LEU A 139 -5.32 -14.95 -7.15
CA LEU A 139 -4.74 -16.28 -7.33
C LEU A 139 -3.59 -16.53 -6.35
N HIS A 140 -2.73 -15.54 -6.10
CA HIS A 140 -1.70 -15.65 -5.07
C HIS A 140 -2.29 -15.88 -3.68
N ILE A 141 -3.30 -15.11 -3.27
CA ILE A 141 -3.97 -15.32 -1.98
C ILE A 141 -4.57 -16.74 -1.90
N LYS A 142 -5.24 -17.20 -2.95
CA LYS A 142 -5.82 -18.55 -3.00
C LYS A 142 -4.76 -19.66 -2.89
N HIS A 143 -3.67 -19.55 -3.62
CA HIS A 143 -2.69 -20.63 -3.76
C HIS A 143 -1.56 -20.59 -2.72
N THR A 144 -1.24 -19.41 -2.17
CA THR A 144 -0.13 -19.23 -1.21
C THR A 144 -0.64 -19.06 0.21
N HIS A 145 -1.78 -18.39 0.39
CA HIS A 145 -2.35 -18.10 1.70
C HIS A 145 -3.63 -18.90 1.97
N SER A 146 -3.97 -19.90 1.15
CA SER A 146 -5.20 -20.71 1.30
C SER A 146 -6.47 -19.87 1.45
N GLY A 147 -6.49 -18.67 0.87
CA GLY A 147 -7.59 -17.71 1.05
C GLY A 147 -8.84 -18.09 0.27
N VAL A 148 -10.00 -17.79 0.84
CA VAL A 148 -11.32 -18.06 0.26
C VAL A 148 -11.72 -16.91 -0.65
N LEU A 149 -11.82 -17.19 -1.95
CA LEU A 149 -12.26 -16.19 -2.94
C LEU A 149 -13.71 -15.74 -2.66
N GLY A 150 -13.96 -14.45 -2.81
CA GLY A 150 -15.26 -13.81 -2.58
C GLY A 150 -15.12 -12.58 -1.69
N TYR A 151 -16.15 -12.33 -0.89
CA TYR A 151 -16.30 -11.13 -0.06
C TYR A 151 -15.06 -10.82 0.81
N TRP A 152 -14.45 -11.84 1.44
CA TRP A 152 -13.25 -11.65 2.29
C TRP A 152 -12.02 -11.25 1.49
N THR A 153 -11.80 -11.88 0.35
CA THR A 153 -10.69 -11.51 -0.55
C THR A 153 -10.88 -10.12 -1.16
N ASP A 154 -12.11 -9.62 -1.30
CA ASP A 154 -12.37 -8.25 -1.78
C ASP A 154 -11.98 -7.21 -0.70
N ALA A 155 -12.27 -7.50 0.57
CA ALA A 155 -11.84 -6.70 1.70
C ALA A 155 -10.30 -6.74 1.87
N LEU A 156 -9.72 -7.94 1.78
CA LEU A 156 -8.26 -8.13 1.81
C LEU A 156 -7.57 -7.43 0.64
N GLU A 157 -8.17 -7.47 -0.55
CA GLU A 157 -7.69 -6.75 -1.71
C GLU A 157 -7.66 -5.25 -1.45
N THR A 158 -8.69 -4.69 -0.83
CA THR A 158 -8.75 -3.28 -0.48
C THR A 158 -7.67 -2.92 0.55
N ALA A 159 -7.47 -3.77 1.57
CA ALA A 159 -6.42 -3.59 2.57
C ALA A 159 -5.01 -3.74 2.00
N CYS A 160 -4.81 -4.69 1.08
CA CYS A 160 -3.54 -4.94 0.40
C CYS A 160 -3.31 -4.02 -0.80
N LYS A 161 -4.32 -3.20 -1.13
CA LYS A 161 -4.19 -2.18 -2.15
C LYS A 161 -3.26 -1.12 -1.59
N ALA A 162 -2.02 -1.16 -2.01
CA ALA A 162 -1.17 0.00 -1.92
C ALA A 162 -1.89 1.13 -2.68
N GLY A 163 -2.52 2.03 -1.93
CA GLY A 163 -2.67 3.40 -2.36
C GLY A 163 -1.31 3.87 -2.86
N VAL A 164 -1.27 4.84 -3.75
CA VAL A 164 -0.05 5.64 -3.84
C VAL A 164 0.02 6.40 -2.52
N ALA A 165 0.46 5.73 -1.46
CA ALA A 165 1.00 6.36 -0.28
C ALA A 165 2.31 6.95 -0.80
N PHE A 166 2.22 8.20 -1.25
CA PHE A 166 3.37 9.07 -1.25
C PHE A 166 3.95 8.97 0.16
N ASP A 167 5.13 8.41 0.30
CA ASP A 167 5.99 8.68 1.44
C ASP A 167 6.14 10.20 1.54
N SER A 168 5.35 10.80 2.41
CA SER A 168 5.80 11.90 3.23
C SER A 168 6.77 11.26 4.22
N GLU A 169 8.06 11.60 4.12
CA GLU A 169 9.18 11.00 4.87
C GLU A 169 9.68 9.65 4.36
N VAL A 170 10.42 9.63 3.25
CA VAL A 170 11.89 9.42 3.27
C VAL A 170 12.44 9.80 1.88
N VAL A 171 13.08 10.95 1.78
CA VAL A 171 14.13 11.14 0.78
C VAL A 171 15.25 11.96 1.41
N GLU A 172 15.95 11.33 2.37
CA GLU A 172 17.39 11.47 2.40
C GLU A 172 17.94 10.76 1.15
N VAL A 173 17.83 11.43 -0.01
CA VAL A 173 18.79 11.15 -1.08
C VAL A 173 20.01 11.95 -0.69
N VAL A 174 20.98 11.25 -0.09
CA VAL A 174 22.37 11.66 -0.07
C VAL A 174 22.74 11.95 -1.53
N TRP A 175 22.72 13.23 -1.90
CA TRP A 175 23.22 13.66 -3.20
C TRP A 175 24.74 13.65 -3.11
N PRO A 176 25.46 12.92 -3.98
CA PRO A 176 26.91 13.07 -4.04
C PRO A 176 27.22 14.51 -4.43
N MET A 177 27.89 15.22 -3.51
CA MET A 177 28.72 16.38 -3.81
C MET A 177 29.57 16.10 -5.05
N CYS A 178 29.41 16.91 -6.09
CA CYS A 178 30.38 17.24 -7.14
C CYS A 178 29.65 18.19 -8.12
N GLU A 179 30.18 19.30 -8.62
CA GLU A 179 31.37 20.12 -8.37
C GLU A 179 31.09 21.40 -9.18
N GLN A 180 31.62 22.55 -8.77
CA GLN A 180 31.64 23.72 -9.64
C GLN A 180 32.38 23.38 -10.95
N VAL A 181 31.74 23.61 -12.09
CA VAL A 181 32.44 23.87 -13.35
C VAL A 181 32.20 25.32 -13.71
N GLY A 182 33.33 26.04 -13.80
CA GLY A 182 33.42 27.45 -14.16
C GLY A 182 33.13 27.75 -15.61
#